data_AF-A0A4Q4BRN1-F1
#
_entry.id   AF-A0A4Q4BRN1-F1
#
_cell.length_a   1.000
_cell.length_b   1.000
_cell.length_c   1.000
_cell.angle_alpha   90.00
_cell.angle_beta   90.00
_cell.angle_gamma   90.00
#
_symmetry.space_group_name_H-M   'P 1'
#
loop_
_entity.id
_entity.type
_entity.pdbx_description
1 polymer ?
#
loop_
_entity_poly.entity_id
_entity_poly.type
_entity_poly.pdbx_seq_one_letter_code
_entity_poly.pdbx_strand_id
1 'polypeptide(L)'
;PNVTSLSEYRRQRGSDRVDWASVTRRETAAIFIPADTSPQEVRDCLHEELAQALGPLNDLYRLSDSVFNDDNFHSVLTAFDMDILRMTYAPSLHSGMSRTEVAARIGASDAVAGNPPAWTHAIETALGKTGSISMRKASAERALALATSAGWQDGRLAFSYFAVGRLLAGSEPERALDAFDRAAALYARMPGGELQLAHIDMQLAAMALAGGLSEEAARLADRAIPAVTRHENAALHATLLLIKAEALESLGNPAAAAALRMDSEAWARYGFGPDSVVKARMRDIAAVAGRANRG
;
A
#
# COMPACT_ATOMS: atom_id res chain seq x y z
N PRO A 1 15.64 -17.24 -6.27
CA PRO A 1 16.83 -17.29 -7.16
C PRO A 1 17.18 -18.69 -7.69
N ASN A 2 17.92 -18.74 -8.80
CA ASN A 2 18.66 -19.91 -9.31
C ASN A 2 17.83 -21.16 -9.63
N VAL A 3 16.53 -20.99 -9.93
CA VAL A 3 15.62 -22.07 -10.33
C VAL A 3 14.74 -21.60 -11.47
N THR A 4 14.21 -22.54 -12.26
CA THR A 4 13.42 -22.25 -13.47
C THR A 4 11.97 -22.71 -13.39
N SER A 5 11.59 -23.47 -12.37
CA SER A 5 10.24 -24.00 -12.21
C SER A 5 9.81 -24.15 -10.75
N LEU A 6 8.50 -24.18 -10.51
CA LEU A 6 7.94 -24.36 -9.16
C LEU A 6 8.29 -25.73 -8.58
N SER A 7 8.30 -26.76 -9.42
CA SER A 7 8.70 -28.12 -9.04
C SER A 7 10.16 -28.18 -8.60
N GLU A 8 11.04 -27.43 -9.27
CA GLU A 8 12.45 -27.31 -8.87
C GLU A 8 12.60 -26.55 -7.56
N TYR A 9 11.93 -25.40 -7.42
CA TYR A 9 11.91 -24.64 -6.17
C TYR A 9 11.49 -25.52 -4.99
N ARG A 10 10.41 -26.30 -5.13
CA ARG A 10 9.92 -27.21 -4.07
C ARG A 10 10.96 -28.24 -3.63
N ARG A 11 11.77 -28.77 -4.55
CA ARG A 11 12.86 -29.72 -4.22
C ARG A 11 14.04 -29.04 -3.53
N GLN A 12 14.32 -27.79 -3.88
CA GLN A 12 15.47 -27.04 -3.38
C GLN A 12 15.15 -26.16 -2.17
N ARG A 13 13.88 -26.05 -1.77
CA ARG A 13 13.41 -25.22 -0.66
C ARG A 13 14.19 -25.55 0.62
N GLY A 14 14.77 -24.52 1.24
CA GLY A 14 15.56 -24.66 2.46
C GLY A 14 17.05 -24.98 2.22
N SER A 15 17.50 -25.03 0.97
CA SER A 15 18.93 -25.11 0.62
C SER A 15 19.50 -23.73 0.26
N ASP A 16 20.82 -23.60 0.37
CA ASP A 16 21.57 -22.39 0.00
C ASP A 16 21.37 -21.98 -1.48
N ARG A 17 21.00 -22.93 -2.36
CA ARG A 17 20.77 -22.66 -3.79
C ARG A 17 19.66 -21.64 -4.02
N VAL A 18 18.63 -21.65 -3.18
CA VAL A 18 17.47 -20.75 -3.29
C VAL A 18 17.50 -19.63 -2.25
N ASP A 19 18.58 -19.52 -1.48
CA ASP A 19 18.77 -18.41 -0.54
C ASP A 19 19.12 -17.13 -1.32
N TRP A 20 18.32 -16.07 -1.16
CA TRP A 20 18.59 -14.78 -1.77
C TRP A 20 19.78 -14.06 -1.13
N ALA A 21 20.08 -14.31 0.15
CA ALA A 21 21.19 -13.67 0.84
C ALA A 21 22.57 -14.12 0.33
N SER A 22 22.64 -15.29 -0.33
CA SER A 22 23.87 -15.83 -0.91
C SER A 22 24.13 -15.35 -2.36
N VAL A 23 23.17 -14.66 -2.99
CA VAL A 23 23.25 -14.26 -4.41
C VAL A 23 24.14 -13.03 -4.59
N THR A 24 25.33 -13.24 -5.14
CA THR A 24 26.26 -12.15 -5.52
C THR A 24 26.10 -11.70 -6.97
N ARG A 25 25.68 -12.61 -7.85
CA ARG A 25 25.31 -12.35 -9.24
C ARG A 25 23.99 -13.04 -9.55
N ARG A 26 23.03 -12.30 -10.10
CA ARG A 26 21.73 -12.83 -10.48
C ARG A 26 21.73 -13.19 -11.96
N GLU A 27 21.71 -14.48 -12.26
CA GLU A 27 21.63 -15.01 -13.63
C GLU A 27 20.25 -15.60 -13.94
N THR A 28 19.56 -16.13 -12.93
CA THR A 28 18.25 -16.75 -13.10
C THR A 28 17.36 -16.44 -11.91
N ALA A 29 16.14 -15.98 -12.20
CA ALA A 29 15.06 -15.81 -11.25
C ALA A 29 13.77 -16.38 -11.88
N ALA A 30 13.00 -17.10 -11.07
CA ALA A 30 11.66 -17.54 -11.44
C ALA A 30 10.65 -16.75 -10.59
N ILE A 31 9.57 -16.33 -11.23
CA ILE A 31 8.45 -15.60 -10.62
C ILE A 31 7.25 -16.54 -10.57
N PHE A 32 6.58 -16.61 -9.43
CA PHE A 32 5.41 -17.46 -9.23
C PHE A 32 4.25 -16.60 -8.75
N ILE A 33 3.24 -16.41 -9.61
CA ILE A 33 2.09 -15.57 -9.32
C ILE A 33 0.89 -16.45 -8.97
N PRO A 34 0.16 -16.17 -7.87
CA PRO A 34 -1.09 -16.86 -7.57
C PRO A 34 -2.13 -16.58 -8.67
N ALA A 35 -2.88 -17.61 -9.07
CA ALA A 35 -3.92 -17.51 -10.10
C ALA A 35 -5.33 -17.34 -9.52
N ASP A 36 -5.47 -17.38 -8.20
CA ASP A 36 -6.73 -17.39 -7.45
C ASP A 36 -7.06 -16.02 -6.81
N THR A 37 -6.50 -14.94 -7.35
CA THR A 37 -6.77 -13.57 -6.90
C THR A 37 -7.37 -12.67 -8.00
N SER A 38 -7.70 -11.41 -7.66
CA SER A 38 -8.26 -10.44 -8.60
C SER A 38 -7.28 -10.11 -9.74
N PRO A 39 -7.78 -9.72 -10.93
CA PRO A 39 -6.93 -9.29 -12.03
C PRO A 39 -5.93 -8.19 -11.65
N GLN A 40 -6.35 -7.24 -10.81
CA GLN A 40 -5.45 -6.24 -10.25
C GLN A 40 -4.37 -6.88 -9.38
N GLU A 41 -4.73 -7.71 -8.39
CA GLU A 41 -3.73 -8.32 -7.50
C GLU A 41 -2.71 -9.18 -8.30
N VAL A 42 -3.14 -9.88 -9.35
CA VAL A 42 -2.23 -10.58 -10.28
C VAL A 42 -1.26 -9.61 -10.96
N ARG A 43 -1.75 -8.47 -11.45
CA ARG A 43 -0.92 -7.42 -12.07
C ARG A 43 0.05 -6.82 -11.07
N ASP A 44 -0.42 -6.50 -9.87
CA ASP A 44 0.35 -5.85 -8.81
C ASP A 44 1.51 -6.77 -8.38
N CYS A 45 1.23 -8.07 -8.14
CA CYS A 45 2.28 -9.07 -7.89
C CYS A 45 3.25 -9.22 -9.08
N LEU A 46 2.77 -9.14 -10.33
CA LEU A 46 3.66 -9.17 -11.50
C LEU A 46 4.61 -7.96 -11.54
N HIS A 47 4.12 -6.76 -11.21
CA HIS A 47 4.98 -5.58 -11.12
C HIS A 47 6.05 -5.76 -10.06
N GLU A 48 5.65 -6.15 -8.85
CA GLU A 48 6.56 -6.31 -7.72
C GLU A 48 7.60 -7.40 -7.98
N GLU A 49 7.16 -8.61 -8.28
CA GLU A 49 8.05 -9.76 -8.43
C GLU A 49 8.99 -9.59 -9.63
N LEU A 50 8.53 -8.96 -10.71
CA LEU A 50 9.40 -8.64 -11.84
C LEU A 50 10.41 -7.54 -11.49
N ALA A 51 9.96 -6.47 -10.82
CA ALA A 51 10.84 -5.40 -10.38
C ALA A 51 11.94 -5.94 -9.47
N GLN A 52 11.57 -6.74 -8.47
CA GLN A 52 12.49 -7.36 -7.53
C GLN A 52 13.40 -8.40 -8.20
N ALA A 53 12.88 -9.17 -9.17
CA ALA A 53 13.69 -10.09 -9.97
C ALA A 53 14.72 -9.38 -10.87
N LEU A 54 14.49 -8.12 -11.26
CA LEU A 54 15.43 -7.31 -12.04
C LEU A 54 16.31 -6.39 -11.17
N GLY A 55 15.81 -5.93 -10.04
CA GLY A 55 16.40 -4.89 -9.20
C GLY A 55 16.65 -5.32 -7.75
N PRO A 56 16.61 -4.38 -6.79
CA PRO A 56 16.75 -4.67 -5.36
C PRO A 56 15.66 -5.61 -4.82
N LEU A 57 15.99 -6.41 -3.80
CA LEU A 57 15.10 -7.38 -3.14
C LEU A 57 14.69 -6.94 -1.72
N ASN A 58 14.84 -5.65 -1.40
CA ASN A 58 14.70 -5.18 -0.02
C ASN A 58 13.42 -4.38 0.16
N ASP A 59 12.72 -4.64 1.26
CA ASP A 59 11.56 -3.86 1.71
C ASP A 59 12.03 -2.53 2.30
N LEU A 60 12.10 -1.53 1.44
CA LEU A 60 12.59 -0.21 1.79
C LEU A 60 11.42 0.73 2.10
N TYR A 61 10.68 0.47 3.19
CA TYR A 61 9.57 1.31 3.72
C TYR A 61 9.83 2.83 3.82
N ARG A 62 11.08 3.29 3.70
CA ARG A 62 11.43 4.73 3.63
C ARG A 62 11.19 5.35 2.24
N LEU A 63 11.10 4.53 1.20
CA LEU A 63 10.84 4.95 -0.16
C LEU A 63 9.33 5.09 -0.29
N SER A 64 8.79 6.30 -0.19
CA SER A 64 7.34 6.50 -0.31
C SER A 64 6.82 6.24 -1.72
N ASP A 65 7.62 6.47 -2.76
CA ASP A 65 7.21 6.37 -4.17
C ASP A 65 7.84 5.16 -4.88
N SER A 66 7.64 3.95 -4.35
CA SER A 66 8.32 2.77 -4.88
C SER A 66 7.56 1.48 -4.61
N VAL A 67 7.51 0.60 -5.61
CA VAL A 67 7.05 -0.79 -5.40
C VAL A 67 8.05 -1.60 -4.54
N PHE A 68 9.33 -1.18 -4.47
CA PHE A 68 10.34 -1.84 -3.62
C PHE A 68 10.14 -1.59 -2.12
N ASN A 69 9.12 -0.85 -1.70
CA ASN A 69 8.89 -0.57 -0.29
C ASN A 69 7.98 -1.61 0.42
N ASP A 70 7.32 -2.48 -0.35
CA ASP A 70 6.30 -3.46 0.07
C ASP A 70 5.28 -2.92 1.09
N ASP A 71 4.91 -1.64 0.96
CA ASP A 71 3.89 -1.03 1.81
C ASP A 71 2.46 -1.26 1.28
N ASN A 72 2.34 -1.92 0.11
CA ASN A 72 1.11 -2.21 -0.62
C ASN A 72 0.29 -0.97 -1.04
N PHE A 73 0.88 0.23 -1.02
CA PHE A 73 0.23 1.41 -1.60
C PHE A 73 0.46 1.48 -3.11
N HIS A 74 1.72 1.40 -3.56
CA HIS A 74 2.06 1.43 -4.99
C HIS A 74 1.90 0.06 -5.63
N SER A 75 0.97 -0.03 -6.58
CA SER A 75 0.63 -1.26 -7.30
C SER A 75 1.29 -1.38 -8.69
N VAL A 76 1.96 -0.32 -9.15
CA VAL A 76 2.61 -0.23 -10.46
C VAL A 76 3.96 0.46 -10.33
N LEU A 77 4.90 0.10 -11.21
CA LEU A 77 6.25 0.69 -11.25
C LEU A 77 6.19 2.22 -11.36
N THR A 78 6.85 2.90 -10.42
CA THR A 78 6.93 4.37 -10.39
C THR A 78 8.06 4.87 -11.29
N ALA A 79 8.15 6.18 -11.49
CA ALA A 79 9.29 6.79 -12.17
C ALA A 79 10.60 6.50 -11.43
N PHE A 80 10.56 6.56 -10.09
CA PHE A 80 11.69 6.21 -9.24
C PHE A 80 12.12 4.75 -9.44
N ASP A 81 11.16 3.80 -9.47
CA ASP A 81 11.48 2.38 -9.69
C ASP A 81 12.17 2.16 -11.04
N MET A 82 11.69 2.83 -12.08
CA MET A 82 12.28 2.75 -13.42
C MET A 82 13.71 3.32 -13.44
N ASP A 83 14.00 4.36 -12.67
CA ASP A 83 15.35 4.91 -12.55
C ASP A 83 16.28 3.97 -11.77
N ILE A 84 15.79 3.32 -10.72
CA ILE A 84 16.55 2.27 -10.00
C ILE A 84 16.88 1.10 -10.93
N LEU A 85 15.93 0.66 -11.76
CA LEU A 85 16.17 -0.40 -12.74
C LEU A 85 17.20 0.05 -13.79
N ARG A 86 17.04 1.24 -14.39
CA ARG A 86 18.03 1.78 -15.35
C ARG A 86 19.42 1.87 -14.74
N MET A 87 19.52 2.33 -13.50
CA MET A 87 20.78 2.44 -12.77
C MET A 87 21.39 1.05 -12.54
N THR A 88 20.59 0.06 -12.13
CA THR A 88 21.04 -1.32 -11.89
C THR A 88 21.69 -1.94 -13.13
N TYR A 89 21.25 -1.56 -14.33
CA TYR A 89 21.81 -2.02 -15.61
C TYR A 89 22.73 -1.00 -16.30
N ALA A 90 23.12 0.08 -15.63
CA ALA A 90 24.03 1.06 -16.20
C ALA A 90 25.42 0.43 -16.43
N PRO A 91 26.08 0.65 -17.58
CA PRO A 91 27.40 0.05 -17.87
C PRO A 91 28.50 0.43 -16.86
N SER A 92 28.33 1.54 -16.14
CA SER A 92 29.23 1.99 -15.10
C SER A 92 29.12 1.20 -13.80
N LEU A 93 28.05 0.42 -13.61
CA LEU A 93 27.83 -0.41 -12.42
C LEU A 93 27.94 -1.89 -12.78
N HIS A 94 28.54 -2.69 -11.88
CA HIS A 94 28.63 -4.14 -12.03
C HIS A 94 28.58 -4.84 -10.67
N SER A 95 28.18 -6.13 -10.67
CA SER A 95 28.23 -6.96 -9.48
C SER A 95 29.63 -6.99 -8.86
N GLY A 96 29.71 -7.00 -7.53
CA GLY A 96 30.97 -6.97 -6.78
C GLY A 96 31.46 -5.58 -6.37
N MET A 97 30.85 -4.49 -6.86
CA MET A 97 31.15 -3.14 -6.36
C MET A 97 30.73 -2.97 -4.90
N SER A 98 31.56 -2.28 -4.13
CA SER A 98 31.23 -1.82 -2.78
C SER A 98 30.19 -0.69 -2.81
N ARG A 99 29.55 -0.45 -1.66
CA ARG A 99 28.57 0.65 -1.51
C ARG A 99 29.18 2.00 -1.85
N THR A 100 30.42 2.25 -1.43
CA THR A 100 31.14 3.52 -1.69
C THR A 100 31.46 3.70 -3.18
N GLU A 101 31.83 2.62 -3.87
CA GLU A 101 32.09 2.67 -5.32
C GLU A 101 30.83 2.97 -6.14
N VAL A 102 29.69 2.42 -5.72
CA VAL A 102 28.39 2.72 -6.33
C VAL A 102 28.01 4.17 -6.05
N ALA A 103 28.06 4.60 -4.79
CA ALA A 103 27.73 5.96 -4.37
C ALA A 103 28.52 7.02 -5.14
N ALA A 104 29.83 6.82 -5.28
CA ALA A 104 30.71 7.71 -6.05
C ALA A 104 30.31 7.83 -7.53
N ARG A 105 29.82 6.75 -8.15
CA ARG A 105 29.42 6.75 -9.57
C ARG A 105 28.06 7.38 -9.82
N ILE A 106 27.16 7.28 -8.86
CA ILE A 106 25.78 7.79 -8.98
C ILE A 106 25.63 9.17 -8.32
N GLY A 107 26.72 9.74 -7.78
CA GLY A 107 26.71 11.04 -7.10
C GLY A 107 25.90 11.04 -5.79
N ALA A 108 25.76 9.88 -5.13
CA ALA A 108 25.05 9.78 -3.86
C ALA A 108 26.02 9.94 -2.67
N SER A 109 25.53 10.50 -1.56
CA SER A 109 26.22 10.48 -0.27
C SER A 109 26.07 9.12 0.42
N ASP A 110 26.90 8.86 1.44
CA ASP A 110 26.88 7.61 2.22
C ASP A 110 25.50 7.22 2.75
N ALA A 111 25.34 5.90 2.93
CA ALA A 111 24.08 5.19 3.04
C ALA A 111 23.13 5.68 4.13
N VAL A 112 21.86 5.86 3.74
CA VAL A 112 20.74 5.91 4.69
C VAL A 112 20.56 4.52 5.29
N ALA A 113 20.53 4.43 6.64
CA ALA A 113 20.28 3.18 7.34
C ALA A 113 18.94 2.55 6.90
N GLY A 114 18.92 1.21 6.80
CA GLY A 114 17.70 0.45 6.52
C GLY A 114 16.66 0.57 7.63
N ASN A 115 15.53 -0.09 7.46
CA ASN A 115 14.49 -0.13 8.48
C ASN A 115 14.98 -0.91 9.71
N PRO A 116 14.87 -0.38 10.93
CA PRO A 116 15.17 -1.15 12.13
C PRO A 116 14.26 -2.39 12.19
N PRO A 117 14.80 -3.61 12.36
CA PRO A 117 14.00 -4.84 12.37
C PRO A 117 12.84 -4.81 13.37
N ALA A 118 13.03 -4.15 14.52
CA ALA A 118 12.00 -4.01 15.54
C ALA A 118 10.78 -3.19 15.07
N TRP A 119 11.00 -2.17 14.24
CA TRP A 119 9.91 -1.36 13.66
C TRP A 119 9.20 -2.13 12.56
N THR A 120 9.95 -2.76 11.65
CA THR A 120 9.40 -3.60 10.57
C THR A 120 8.50 -4.69 11.14
N HIS A 121 8.99 -5.45 12.12
CA HIS A 121 8.19 -6.51 12.75
C HIS A 121 6.91 -5.99 13.43
N ALA A 122 6.97 -4.78 14.01
CA ALA A 122 5.80 -4.15 14.63
C ALA A 122 4.74 -3.77 13.57
N ILE A 123 5.17 -3.22 12.43
CA ILE A 123 4.30 -2.88 11.30
C ILE A 123 3.68 -4.14 10.67
N GLU A 124 4.49 -5.16 10.38
CA GLU A 124 4.02 -6.45 9.84
C GLU A 124 2.97 -7.08 10.76
N THR A 125 3.21 -7.08 12.07
CA THR A 125 2.24 -7.60 13.04
C THR A 125 0.98 -6.74 13.09
N ALA A 126 1.10 -5.42 13.03
CA ALA A 126 -0.05 -4.52 13.07
C ALA A 126 -0.97 -4.67 11.86
N LEU A 127 -0.41 -4.74 10.65
CA LEU A 127 -1.15 -4.74 9.39
C LEU A 127 -1.41 -6.15 8.83
N GLY A 128 -0.75 -7.17 9.38
CA GLY A 128 -0.92 -8.56 9.01
C GLY A 128 -2.33 -9.12 9.25
N LYS A 129 -2.58 -10.29 8.64
CA LYS A 129 -3.87 -11.00 8.70
C LYS A 129 -4.02 -11.89 9.95
N THR A 130 -2.94 -12.09 10.70
CA THR A 130 -2.87 -13.00 11.87
C THR A 130 -2.86 -12.23 13.19
N GLY A 131 -3.19 -12.91 14.29
CA GLY A 131 -3.19 -12.34 15.63
C GLY A 131 -4.52 -11.69 16.06
N SER A 132 -4.67 -11.45 17.36
CA SER A 132 -5.85 -10.80 17.93
C SER A 132 -5.83 -9.29 17.65
N ILE A 133 -7.02 -8.65 17.59
CA ILE A 133 -7.13 -7.20 17.39
C ILE A 133 -6.32 -6.43 18.44
N SER A 134 -6.36 -6.85 19.72
CA SER A 134 -5.61 -6.19 20.79
C SER A 134 -4.09 -6.28 20.59
N MET A 135 -3.58 -7.43 20.12
CA MET A 135 -2.17 -7.60 19.79
C MET A 135 -1.76 -6.69 18.63
N ARG A 136 -2.57 -6.65 17.57
CA ARG A 136 -2.31 -5.80 16.40
C ARG A 136 -2.29 -4.31 16.76
N LYS A 137 -3.24 -3.87 17.60
CA LYS A 137 -3.26 -2.49 18.15
C LYS A 137 -1.98 -2.18 18.93
N ALA A 138 -1.59 -3.06 19.86
CA ALA A 138 -0.38 -2.88 20.64
C ALA A 138 0.87 -2.80 19.75
N SER A 139 0.93 -3.58 18.67
CA SER A 139 2.03 -3.52 17.70
C SER A 139 2.04 -2.23 16.88
N ALA A 140 0.89 -1.67 16.50
CA ALA A 140 0.84 -0.36 15.82
C ALA A 140 1.34 0.77 16.72
N GLU A 141 0.90 0.79 17.98
CA GLU A 141 1.39 1.74 18.99
C GLU A 141 2.90 1.60 19.21
N ARG A 142 3.40 0.37 19.24
CA ARG A 142 4.85 0.10 19.33
C ARG A 142 5.60 0.64 18.13
N ALA A 143 5.10 0.45 16.91
CA ALA A 143 5.71 0.99 15.69
C ALA A 143 5.77 2.52 15.75
N LEU A 144 4.68 3.18 16.16
CA LEU A 144 4.62 4.63 16.32
C LEU A 144 5.60 5.14 17.38
N ALA A 145 5.69 4.47 18.53
CA ALA A 145 6.63 4.82 19.59
C ALA A 145 8.10 4.69 19.13
N LEU A 146 8.42 3.64 18.36
CA LEU A 146 9.75 3.46 17.78
C LEU A 146 10.07 4.57 16.76
N ALA A 147 9.14 4.87 15.85
CA ALA A 147 9.33 5.92 14.86
C ALA A 147 9.50 7.32 15.49
N THR A 148 8.71 7.62 16.52
CA THR A 148 8.77 8.89 17.25
C THR A 148 10.05 9.02 18.06
N SER A 149 10.46 7.96 18.78
CA SER A 149 11.70 7.99 19.58
C SER A 149 12.96 8.06 18.73
N ALA A 150 12.91 7.52 17.50
CA ALA A 150 13.97 7.68 16.51
C ALA A 150 14.01 9.07 15.84
N GLY A 151 13.03 9.94 16.13
CA GLY A 151 12.96 11.29 15.57
C GLY A 151 12.70 11.32 14.06
N TRP A 152 12.10 10.26 13.50
CA TRP A 152 11.82 10.20 12.06
C TRP A 152 10.79 11.24 11.65
N GLN A 153 10.92 11.69 10.40
CA GLN A 153 10.06 12.70 9.78
C GLN A 153 9.66 12.28 8.35
N ASP A 154 9.87 11.01 8.02
CA ASP A 154 9.68 10.42 6.69
C ASP A 154 8.51 9.41 6.68
N GLY A 155 8.36 8.68 5.56
CA GLY A 155 7.26 7.76 5.32
C GLY A 155 7.06 6.72 6.43
N ARG A 156 8.10 6.37 7.19
CA ARG A 156 7.99 5.41 8.30
C ARG A 156 7.13 5.94 9.45
N LEU A 157 7.29 7.22 9.79
CA LEU A 157 6.44 7.84 10.81
C LEU A 157 5.00 7.97 10.28
N ALA A 158 4.85 8.37 9.01
CA ALA A 158 3.53 8.51 8.37
C ALA A 158 2.78 7.17 8.32
N PHE A 159 3.46 6.09 7.96
CA PHE A 159 2.89 4.74 7.92
C PHE A 159 2.54 4.20 9.30
N SER A 160 3.34 4.54 10.32
CA SER A 160 3.03 4.19 11.71
C SER A 160 1.72 4.84 12.18
N TYR A 161 1.53 6.13 11.87
CA TYR A 161 0.26 6.82 12.14
C TYR A 161 -0.90 6.23 11.35
N PHE A 162 -0.71 5.92 10.06
CA PHE A 162 -1.73 5.26 9.25
C PHE A 162 -2.17 3.91 9.84
N ALA A 163 -1.23 3.09 10.32
CA ALA A 163 -1.51 1.80 10.95
C ALA A 163 -2.33 1.95 12.24
N VAL A 164 -2.00 2.95 13.08
CA VAL A 164 -2.78 3.29 14.27
C VAL A 164 -4.20 3.72 13.87
N GLY A 165 -4.33 4.67 12.93
CA GLY A 165 -5.64 5.16 12.46
C GLY A 165 -6.53 4.02 11.98
N ARG A 166 -6.01 3.14 11.14
CA ARG A 166 -6.74 1.99 10.58
C ARG A 166 -7.24 1.02 11.64
N LEU A 167 -6.43 0.72 12.67
CA LEU A 167 -6.80 -0.23 13.72
C LEU A 167 -7.74 0.36 14.78
N LEU A 168 -7.71 1.69 14.96
CA LEU A 168 -8.54 2.38 15.93
C LEU A 168 -9.88 2.85 15.38
N ALA A 169 -10.03 2.98 14.05
CA ALA A 169 -11.22 3.55 13.40
C ALA A 169 -12.56 2.97 13.87
N GLY A 170 -12.61 1.68 14.20
CA GLY A 170 -13.85 1.01 14.64
C GLY A 170 -14.18 1.15 16.14
N SER A 171 -13.24 1.57 16.98
CA SER A 171 -13.41 1.59 18.44
C SER A 171 -13.11 2.94 19.10
N GLU A 172 -12.20 3.71 18.51
CA GLU A 172 -11.68 4.97 19.05
C GLU A 172 -11.56 6.01 17.91
N PRO A 173 -12.70 6.46 17.34
CA PRO A 173 -12.73 7.24 16.09
C PRO A 173 -12.00 8.58 16.20
N GLU A 174 -12.04 9.26 17.34
CA GLU A 174 -11.30 10.52 17.53
C GLU A 174 -9.79 10.32 17.46
N ARG A 175 -9.28 9.26 18.10
CA ARG A 175 -7.86 8.89 18.03
C ARG A 175 -7.46 8.44 16.64
N ALA A 176 -8.36 7.75 15.94
CA ALA A 176 -8.12 7.35 14.56
C ALA A 176 -8.01 8.57 13.63
N LEU A 177 -8.88 9.57 13.82
CA LEU A 177 -8.86 10.82 13.07
C LEU A 177 -7.54 11.58 13.29
N ASP A 178 -7.11 11.81 14.54
CA ASP A 178 -5.83 12.46 14.84
C ASP A 178 -4.64 11.72 14.20
N ALA A 179 -4.65 10.38 14.23
CA ALA A 179 -3.62 9.59 13.58
C ALA A 179 -3.63 9.76 12.06
N PHE A 180 -4.79 9.73 11.41
CA PHE A 180 -4.90 9.97 9.97
C PHE A 180 -4.49 11.38 9.56
N ASP A 181 -4.85 12.40 10.33
CA ASP A 181 -4.46 13.80 10.07
C ASP A 181 -2.94 13.97 10.15
N ARG A 182 -2.29 13.35 11.14
CA ARG A 182 -0.82 13.34 11.26
C ARG A 182 -0.17 12.60 10.10
N ALA A 183 -0.70 11.44 9.71
CA ALA A 183 -0.21 10.71 8.55
C ALA A 183 -0.34 11.54 7.26
N ALA A 184 -1.48 12.20 7.06
CA ALA A 184 -1.75 13.03 5.89
C ALA A 184 -0.80 14.24 5.83
N ALA A 185 -0.60 14.94 6.94
CA ALA A 185 0.33 16.06 7.00
C ALA A 185 1.77 15.65 6.64
N LEU A 186 2.18 14.43 7.01
CA LEU A 186 3.48 13.88 6.66
C LEU A 186 3.55 13.51 5.17
N TYR A 187 2.59 12.76 4.62
CA TYR A 187 2.63 12.39 3.21
C TYR A 187 2.48 13.59 2.26
N ALA A 188 1.71 14.62 2.64
CA ALA A 188 1.52 15.83 1.82
C ALA A 188 2.79 16.64 1.56
N ARG A 189 3.83 16.46 2.38
CA ARG A 189 5.14 17.10 2.18
C ARG A 189 6.17 16.19 1.52
N MET A 190 5.81 14.94 1.19
CA MET A 190 6.72 13.98 0.57
C MET A 190 6.48 13.93 -0.94
N PRO A 191 7.54 13.98 -1.76
CA PRO A 191 7.43 13.65 -3.17
C PRO A 191 6.85 12.24 -3.36
N GLY A 192 5.84 12.10 -4.22
CA GLY A 192 5.18 10.83 -4.50
C GLY A 192 4.24 10.32 -3.40
N GLY A 193 3.89 11.16 -2.41
CA GLY A 193 2.97 10.81 -1.31
C GLY A 193 1.48 10.81 -1.68
N GLU A 194 1.12 11.08 -2.94
CA GLU A 194 -0.26 11.32 -3.38
C GLU A 194 -1.15 10.09 -3.23
N LEU A 195 -0.60 8.89 -3.45
CA LEU A 195 -1.36 7.65 -3.35
C LEU A 195 -1.65 7.27 -1.89
N GLN A 196 -0.70 7.51 -0.99
CA GLN A 196 -0.88 7.31 0.44
C GLN A 196 -1.92 8.30 1.00
N LEU A 197 -1.87 9.55 0.55
CA LEU A 197 -2.93 10.53 0.84
C LEU A 197 -4.30 10.06 0.37
N ALA A 198 -4.40 9.52 -0.85
CA ALA A 198 -5.66 9.01 -1.35
C ALA A 198 -6.21 7.83 -0.54
N HIS A 199 -5.34 6.96 -0.02
CA HIS A 199 -5.74 5.90 0.90
C HIS A 199 -6.22 6.44 2.25
N ILE A 200 -5.56 7.48 2.79
CA ILE A 200 -6.01 8.16 4.01
C ILE A 200 -7.36 8.82 3.77
N ASP A 201 -7.54 9.51 2.64
CA ASP A 201 -8.79 10.15 2.25
C ASP A 201 -9.93 9.15 2.14
N MET A 202 -9.66 7.95 1.63
CA MET A 202 -10.66 6.88 1.62
C MET A 202 -11.09 6.46 3.04
N GLN A 203 -10.15 6.34 3.98
CA GLN A 203 -10.47 6.03 5.38
C GLN A 203 -11.28 7.17 6.03
N LEU A 204 -10.85 8.41 5.84
CA LEU A 204 -11.54 9.60 6.33
C LEU A 204 -12.94 9.71 5.71
N ALA A 205 -13.11 9.41 4.43
CA ALA A 205 -14.41 9.43 3.75
C ALA A 205 -15.35 8.37 4.32
N ALA A 206 -14.84 7.17 4.60
CA ALA A 206 -15.63 6.11 5.25
C ALA A 206 -16.03 6.50 6.69
N MET A 207 -15.13 7.15 7.45
CA MET A 207 -15.44 7.67 8.78
C MET A 207 -16.48 8.80 8.74
N ALA A 208 -16.33 9.75 7.81
CA ALA A 208 -17.29 10.82 7.57
C ALA A 208 -18.66 10.27 7.22
N LEU A 209 -18.72 9.28 6.31
CA LEU A 209 -19.95 8.59 5.94
C LEU A 209 -20.60 7.88 7.14
N ALA A 210 -19.81 7.20 7.98
CA ALA A 210 -20.29 6.56 9.20
C ALA A 210 -20.86 7.56 10.23
N GLY A 211 -20.31 8.78 10.25
CA GLY A 211 -20.75 9.89 11.10
C GLY A 211 -21.84 10.76 10.50
N GLY A 212 -22.40 10.41 9.33
CA GLY A 212 -23.45 11.19 8.67
C GLY A 212 -22.97 12.47 7.98
N LEU A 213 -21.65 12.68 7.88
CA LEU A 213 -21.03 13.83 7.22
C LEU A 213 -20.90 13.56 5.72
N SER A 214 -22.03 13.41 5.02
CA SER A 214 -22.07 12.98 3.62
C SER A 214 -21.39 13.96 2.65
N GLU A 215 -21.50 15.27 2.87
CA GLU A 215 -20.79 16.25 2.04
C GLU A 215 -19.27 16.10 2.14
N GLU A 216 -18.76 15.89 3.36
CA GLU A 216 -17.33 15.69 3.59
C GLU A 216 -16.84 14.36 3.01
N ALA A 217 -17.63 13.29 3.14
CA ALA A 217 -17.32 12.00 2.52
C ALA A 217 -17.20 12.12 0.99
N ALA A 218 -18.14 12.83 0.34
CA ALA A 218 -18.08 13.07 -1.09
C ALA A 218 -16.87 13.93 -1.49
N ARG A 219 -16.56 14.98 -0.73
CA ARG A 219 -15.42 15.87 -0.97
C ARG A 219 -14.08 15.14 -0.86
N LEU A 220 -13.92 14.30 0.16
CA LEU A 220 -12.72 13.46 0.35
C LEU A 220 -12.56 12.46 -0.79
N ALA A 221 -13.66 11.83 -1.21
CA ALA A 221 -13.62 10.92 -2.35
C ALA A 221 -13.20 11.65 -3.65
N ASP A 222 -13.75 12.83 -3.92
CA ASP A 222 -13.40 13.64 -5.08
C ASP A 222 -11.95 14.10 -5.09
N ARG A 223 -11.38 14.40 -3.91
CA ARG A 223 -9.96 14.72 -3.78
C ARG A 223 -9.06 13.54 -4.12
N ALA A 224 -9.45 12.34 -3.69
CA ALA A 224 -8.64 11.13 -3.82
C ALA A 224 -8.66 10.54 -5.24
N ILE A 225 -9.83 10.53 -5.90
CA ILE A 225 -10.05 9.85 -7.20
C ILE A 225 -8.97 10.16 -8.24
N PRO A 226 -8.58 11.42 -8.53
CA PRO A 226 -7.59 11.71 -9.56
C PRO A 226 -6.22 11.08 -9.31
N ALA A 227 -5.77 11.01 -8.05
CA ALA A 227 -4.51 10.35 -7.72
C ALA A 227 -4.62 8.84 -7.94
N VAL A 228 -5.71 8.23 -7.46
CA VAL A 228 -5.95 6.80 -7.61
C VAL A 228 -6.04 6.37 -9.07
N THR A 229 -6.66 7.18 -9.93
CA THR A 229 -6.71 6.94 -11.37
C THR A 229 -5.31 6.98 -11.99
N ARG A 230 -4.46 7.96 -11.64
CA ARG A 230 -3.09 8.05 -12.17
C ARG A 230 -2.20 6.87 -11.76
N HIS A 231 -2.43 6.32 -10.57
CA HIS A 231 -1.69 5.17 -10.05
C HIS A 231 -2.35 3.82 -10.36
N GLU A 232 -3.39 3.81 -11.19
CA GLU A 232 -4.05 2.60 -11.70
C GLU A 232 -4.53 1.63 -10.61
N ASN A 233 -4.95 2.15 -9.44
CA ASN A 233 -5.45 1.32 -8.35
C ASN A 233 -6.98 1.19 -8.41
N ALA A 234 -7.46 0.20 -9.16
CA ALA A 234 -8.87 -0.02 -9.45
C ALA A 234 -9.71 -0.36 -8.20
N ALA A 235 -9.17 -1.15 -7.29
CA ALA A 235 -9.85 -1.54 -6.05
C ALA A 235 -10.13 -0.32 -5.17
N LEU A 236 -9.14 0.57 -5.01
CA LEU A 236 -9.33 1.82 -4.30
C LEU A 236 -10.28 2.76 -5.08
N HIS A 237 -10.18 2.82 -6.41
CA HIS A 237 -11.03 3.65 -7.23
C HIS A 237 -12.50 3.26 -7.10
N ALA A 238 -12.81 1.96 -7.23
CA ALA A 238 -14.15 1.41 -7.03
C ALA A 238 -14.66 1.72 -5.62
N THR A 239 -13.82 1.57 -4.59
CA THR A 239 -14.18 1.89 -3.20
C THR A 239 -14.59 3.35 -3.04
N LEU A 240 -13.81 4.28 -3.60
CA LEU A 240 -14.10 5.71 -3.53
C LEU A 240 -15.40 6.09 -4.26
N LEU A 241 -15.63 5.53 -5.45
CA LEU A 241 -16.87 5.74 -6.21
C LEU A 241 -18.10 5.23 -5.43
N LEU A 242 -17.98 4.07 -4.78
CA LEU A 242 -19.05 3.51 -3.96
C LEU A 242 -19.30 4.34 -2.69
N ILE A 243 -18.25 4.80 -2.00
CA ILE A 243 -18.40 5.73 -0.86
C ILE A 243 -19.11 7.02 -1.29
N LYS A 244 -18.69 7.60 -2.42
CA LYS A 244 -19.31 8.81 -2.98
C LYS A 244 -20.77 8.55 -3.39
N ALA A 245 -21.09 7.38 -3.92
CA ALA A 245 -22.46 7.00 -4.25
C ALA A 245 -23.35 6.96 -3.00
N GLU A 246 -22.89 6.34 -1.91
CA GLU A 246 -23.64 6.32 -0.64
C GLU A 246 -23.78 7.73 -0.05
N ALA A 247 -22.76 8.58 -0.16
CA ALA A 247 -22.85 9.97 0.26
C ALA A 247 -23.90 10.75 -0.54
N LEU A 248 -23.93 10.60 -1.86
CA LEU A 248 -24.92 11.26 -2.73
C LEU A 248 -26.34 10.76 -2.50
N GLU A 249 -26.52 9.47 -2.20
CA GLU A 249 -27.81 8.90 -1.81
C GLU A 249 -28.35 9.61 -0.56
N SER A 250 -27.51 9.74 0.49
CA SER A 250 -27.85 10.44 1.73
C SER A 250 -28.13 11.93 1.54
N LEU A 251 -27.52 12.56 0.52
CA LEU A 251 -27.76 13.96 0.15
C LEU A 251 -29.01 14.14 -0.75
N GLY A 252 -29.79 13.08 -0.99
CA GLY A 252 -31.01 13.15 -1.79
C GLY A 252 -30.76 13.21 -3.30
N ASN A 253 -29.60 12.73 -3.77
CA ASN A 253 -29.26 12.64 -5.19
C ASN A 253 -29.11 11.18 -5.67
N PRO A 254 -30.22 10.41 -5.70
CA PRO A 254 -30.19 8.97 -6.02
C PRO A 254 -29.81 8.70 -7.49
N ALA A 255 -30.10 9.63 -8.40
CA ALA A 255 -29.74 9.49 -9.81
C ALA A 255 -28.21 9.52 -10.01
N ALA A 256 -27.52 10.46 -9.35
CA ALA A 256 -26.06 10.51 -9.39
C ALA A 256 -25.42 9.34 -8.63
N ALA A 257 -26.01 8.92 -7.51
CA ALA A 257 -25.57 7.73 -6.79
C ALA A 257 -25.66 6.46 -7.66
N ALA A 258 -26.77 6.26 -8.36
CA ALA A 258 -26.95 5.15 -9.29
C ALA A 258 -25.92 5.16 -10.43
N ALA A 259 -25.66 6.34 -11.02
CA ALA A 259 -24.64 6.49 -12.05
C ALA A 259 -23.24 6.09 -11.55
N LEU A 260 -22.83 6.56 -10.36
CA LEU A 260 -21.53 6.19 -9.78
C LEU A 260 -21.42 4.70 -9.47
N ARG A 261 -22.50 4.04 -9.02
CA ARG A 261 -22.50 2.58 -8.81
C ARG A 261 -22.24 1.86 -10.13
N MET A 262 -22.88 2.30 -11.23
CA MET A 262 -22.63 1.76 -12.57
C MET A 262 -21.18 2.00 -13.03
N ASP A 263 -20.67 3.23 -12.89
CA ASP A 263 -19.30 3.59 -13.26
C ASP A 263 -18.26 2.78 -12.46
N SER A 264 -18.57 2.42 -11.21
CA SER A 264 -17.69 1.63 -10.36
C SER A 264 -17.52 0.17 -10.80
N GLU A 265 -18.45 -0.39 -11.60
CA GLU A 265 -18.50 -1.84 -11.81
C GLU A 265 -17.26 -2.40 -12.54
N ALA A 266 -16.77 -1.68 -13.56
CA ALA A 266 -15.59 -2.12 -14.30
C ALA A 266 -14.34 -2.14 -13.39
N TRP A 267 -14.17 -1.09 -12.61
CA TRP A 267 -13.11 -0.99 -11.60
C TRP A 267 -13.26 -2.06 -10.52
N ALA A 268 -14.48 -2.33 -10.06
CA ALA A 268 -14.75 -3.33 -9.04
C ALA A 268 -14.45 -4.75 -9.51
N ARG A 269 -14.84 -5.12 -10.74
CA ARG A 269 -14.53 -6.44 -11.31
C ARG A 269 -13.03 -6.64 -11.50
N TYR A 270 -12.31 -5.61 -11.93
CA TYR A 270 -10.86 -5.68 -12.08
C TYR A 270 -10.13 -5.70 -10.73
N GLY A 271 -10.52 -4.82 -9.80
CA GLY A 271 -9.85 -4.61 -8.52
C GLY A 271 -10.21 -5.64 -7.44
N PHE A 272 -11.50 -5.95 -7.27
CA PHE A 272 -11.98 -6.90 -6.24
C PHE A 272 -12.08 -8.33 -6.76
N GLY A 273 -12.14 -8.52 -8.09
CA GLY A 273 -12.26 -9.84 -8.72
C GLY A 273 -13.70 -10.33 -8.81
N PRO A 274 -14.04 -11.54 -8.31
CA PRO A 274 -15.34 -12.18 -8.55
C PRO A 274 -16.55 -11.33 -8.12
N ASP A 275 -17.66 -11.42 -8.86
CA ASP A 275 -18.91 -10.69 -8.59
C ASP A 275 -19.43 -10.87 -7.15
N SER A 276 -19.18 -12.03 -6.53
CA SER A 276 -19.55 -12.29 -5.13
C SER A 276 -18.79 -11.37 -4.15
N VAL A 277 -17.51 -11.11 -4.41
CA VAL A 277 -16.65 -10.20 -3.63
C VAL A 277 -17.07 -8.76 -3.88
N VAL A 278 -17.32 -8.37 -5.14
CA VAL A 278 -17.86 -7.05 -5.49
C VAL A 278 -19.14 -6.75 -4.71
N LYS A 279 -20.12 -7.65 -4.76
CA LYS A 279 -21.38 -7.51 -4.02
C LYS A 279 -21.17 -7.46 -2.51
N ALA A 280 -20.19 -8.18 -1.96
CA ALA A 280 -19.85 -8.10 -0.54
C ALA A 280 -19.31 -6.72 -0.17
N ARG A 281 -18.36 -6.18 -0.94
CA ARG A 281 -17.81 -4.84 -0.73
C ARG A 281 -18.87 -3.74 -0.81
N MET A 282 -19.77 -3.81 -1.78
CA MET A 282 -20.89 -2.87 -1.89
C MET A 282 -21.78 -2.92 -0.63
N ARG A 283 -22.10 -4.11 -0.12
CA ARG A 283 -22.87 -4.25 1.13
C ARG A 283 -22.12 -3.70 2.34
N ASP A 284 -20.81 -3.94 2.44
CA ASP A 284 -19.99 -3.42 3.55
C ASP A 284 -20.00 -1.88 3.56
N ILE A 285 -19.83 -1.24 2.40
CA ILE A 285 -19.83 0.23 2.27
C ILE A 285 -21.23 0.80 2.58
N ALA A 286 -22.29 0.20 2.05
CA ALA A 286 -23.66 0.59 2.39
C ALA A 286 -23.97 0.43 3.90
N ALA A 287 -23.41 -0.61 4.53
CA ALA A 287 -23.53 -0.81 5.97
C ALA A 287 -22.79 0.26 6.79
N VAL A 288 -21.68 0.81 6.29
CA VAL A 288 -20.98 1.96 6.89
C VAL A 288 -21.91 3.18 6.90
N ALA A 289 -22.54 3.51 5.77
CA ALA A 289 -23.52 4.60 5.69
C ALA A 289 -24.71 4.39 6.63
N GLY A 290 -25.20 3.16 6.73
CA GLY A 290 -26.32 2.81 7.61
C GLY A 290 -26.05 2.98 9.12
N ARG A 291 -24.80 3.13 9.56
CA ARG A 291 -24.48 3.41 10.98
C ARG A 291 -24.90 4.80 11.42
N ALA A 292 -24.76 5.78 10.54
CA ALA A 292 -25.18 7.16 10.80
C ALA A 292 -26.69 7.24 11.10
N ASN A 293 -27.49 6.39 10.44
CA ASN A 293 -28.95 6.35 10.62
C ASN A 293 -29.40 5.64 11.91
N ARG A 294 -28.48 5.02 12.67
CA ARG A 294 -28.77 4.23 13.87
C ARG A 294 -28.22 4.83 15.17
N GLY A 295 -27.31 5.80 15.07
CA GLY A 295 -26.78 6.58 16.19
C GLY A 295 -27.53 7.88 16.34
#